data_AF-A0A2P2J6M8-F1
#
_entry.id   AF-A0A2P2J6M8-F1
#
_cell.length_a   1.000
_cell.length_b   1.000
_cell.length_c   1.000
_cell.angle_alpha   90.00
_cell.angle_beta   90.00
_cell.angle_gamma   90.00
#
_symmetry.space_group_name_H-M   'P 1'
#
loop_
_entity.id
_entity.type
_entity.pdbx_description
1 polymer ?
#
loop_
_entity_poly.entity_id
_entity_poly.type
_entity_poly.pdbx_seq_one_letter_code
_entity_poly.pdbx_strand_id
1 'polypeptide(L)'
;MMGSKESCRNELRTAIRQLSDRCLYSAAKWAGEQLVGIEQDPAKYTPSNTRFQRGSSSIRRRFRTNDINSTPTAGVSYVSTPVMEEDEAVDSDFYLLAKSYFDCREYRRAAHVLRDQIGKKSVFLRCYALYLVCFLLMCMPHIFYDPFPLLSLHMF
;
A
#
# COMPACT_ATOMS: atom_id res chain seq x y z
N MET A 1 1.49 7.82 -29.13
CA MET A 1 1.80 7.01 -27.92
C MET A 1 2.10 7.85 -26.66
N MET A 2 2.05 9.19 -26.69
CA MET A 2 2.28 10.04 -25.50
C MET A 2 1.15 9.96 -24.45
N GLY A 3 -0.11 9.79 -24.85
CA GLY A 3 -1.26 9.84 -23.94
C GLY A 3 -1.36 8.69 -22.94
N SER A 4 -0.84 7.51 -23.28
CA SER A 4 -0.89 6.34 -22.38
C SER A 4 0.03 6.51 -21.17
N LYS A 5 1.24 7.08 -21.36
CA LYS A 5 2.18 7.32 -20.25
C LYS A 5 1.62 8.32 -19.23
N GLU A 6 0.96 9.38 -19.70
CA GLU A 6 0.35 10.37 -18.78
C GLU A 6 -0.86 9.79 -18.04
N SER A 7 -1.68 8.96 -18.68
CA SER A 7 -2.76 8.22 -18.00
C SER A 7 -2.20 7.34 -16.88
N CYS A 8 -1.16 6.55 -17.16
CA CYS A 8 -0.52 5.70 -16.16
C CYS A 8 0.06 6.51 -14.99
N ARG A 9 0.63 7.69 -15.25
CA ARG A 9 1.14 8.58 -14.19
C ARG A 9 0.02 9.09 -13.28
N ASN A 10 -1.12 9.45 -13.86
CA ASN A 10 -2.27 9.91 -13.09
C ASN A 10 -2.89 8.78 -12.26
N GLU A 11 -3.02 7.59 -12.85
CA GLU A 11 -3.48 6.40 -12.14
C GLU A 11 -2.57 6.05 -10.95
N LEU A 12 -1.25 6.10 -11.12
CA LEU A 12 -0.31 5.87 -10.02
C LEU A 12 -0.43 6.92 -8.91
N ARG A 13 -0.62 8.20 -9.26
CA ARG A 13 -0.85 9.27 -8.26
C ARG A 13 -2.11 9.01 -7.45
N THR A 14 -3.20 8.62 -8.11
CA THR A 14 -4.46 8.26 -7.44
C THR A 14 -4.27 7.03 -6.55
N ALA A 15 -3.61 5.99 -7.05
CA ALA A 15 -3.33 4.79 -6.27
C ALA A 15 -2.50 5.09 -5.01
N ILE A 16 -1.46 5.92 -5.11
CA ILE A 16 -0.63 6.31 -3.96
C ILE A 16 -1.48 6.96 -2.87
N ARG A 17 -2.40 7.88 -3.24
CA ARG A 17 -3.32 8.52 -2.29
C ARG A 17 -4.21 7.47 -1.62
N GLN A 18 -4.91 6.67 -2.43
CA GLN A 18 -5.85 5.65 -1.93
C GLN A 18 -5.19 4.60 -1.03
N LEU A 19 -3.97 4.19 -1.33
CA LEU A 19 -3.21 3.24 -0.54
C LEU A 19 -2.71 3.87 0.77
N SER A 20 -2.21 5.10 0.72
CA SER A 20 -1.73 5.84 1.90
C SER A 20 -2.87 6.11 2.88
N ASP A 21 -4.02 6.48 2.34
CA ASP A 21 -5.25 6.70 3.08
C ASP A 21 -5.69 5.48 3.88
N ARG A 22 -5.39 4.26 3.40
CA ARG A 22 -5.71 2.98 4.04
C ARG A 22 -4.54 2.40 4.84
N CYS A 23 -3.47 3.16 5.02
CA CYS A 23 -2.23 2.76 5.70
C CYS A 23 -1.52 1.55 5.05
N LEU A 24 -1.71 1.34 3.74
CA LEU A 24 -1.05 0.29 2.96
C LEU A 24 0.33 0.75 2.45
N TYR A 25 1.23 1.03 3.40
CA TYR A 25 2.49 1.74 3.13
C TYR A 25 3.41 1.05 2.14
N SER A 26 3.52 -0.28 2.17
CA SER A 26 4.39 -1.01 1.24
C SER A 26 3.92 -0.90 -0.21
N ALA A 27 2.59 -0.96 -0.44
CA ALA A 27 2.00 -0.83 -1.77
C ALA A 27 2.09 0.61 -2.27
N ALA A 28 1.81 1.59 -1.40
CA ALA A 28 1.95 3.01 -1.72
C ALA A 28 3.39 3.36 -2.11
N LYS A 29 4.37 2.85 -1.35
CA LYS A 29 5.80 3.01 -1.64
C LYS A 29 6.15 2.45 -3.01
N TRP A 30 5.71 1.21 -3.30
CA TRP A 30 5.96 0.59 -4.60
C TRP A 30 5.35 1.41 -5.75
N ALA A 31 4.09 1.86 -5.62
CA ALA A 31 3.46 2.71 -6.63
C ALA A 31 4.23 4.04 -6.83
N GLY A 32 4.76 4.62 -5.76
CA GLY A 32 5.66 5.79 -5.82
C GLY A 32 6.96 5.51 -6.56
N GLU A 33 7.61 4.38 -6.29
CA GLU A 33 8.80 3.92 -7.01
C GLU A 33 8.51 3.79 -8.52
N GLN A 34 7.37 3.18 -8.89
CA GLN A 34 6.96 3.07 -10.30
C GLN A 34 6.69 4.43 -10.95
N LEU A 35 6.07 5.38 -10.23
CA LEU A 35 5.76 6.71 -10.75
C LEU A 35 7.02 7.52 -11.08
N VAL A 36 8.07 7.39 -10.26
CA VAL A 36 9.38 8.01 -10.50
C VAL A 36 10.09 7.34 -11.69
N GLY A 37 9.91 6.03 -11.86
CA GLY A 37 10.51 5.24 -12.94
C GLY A 37 9.89 5.46 -14.33
N ILE A 38 8.70 6.05 -14.45
CA ILE A 38 8.13 6.44 -15.76
C ILE A 38 8.93 7.64 -16.27
N GLU A 39 9.91 7.33 -17.11
CA GLU A 39 10.82 8.24 -17.81
C GLU A 39 10.07 9.50 -18.30
N GLN A 40 10.48 10.67 -17.78
CA GLN A 40 10.00 11.95 -18.25
C GLN A 40 10.57 12.19 -19.65
N ASP A 41 9.73 12.70 -20.55
CA ASP A 41 10.05 13.00 -21.94
C ASP A 41 11.52 13.50 -22.09
N PRO A 42 12.38 12.81 -22.87
CA PRO A 42 13.82 13.13 -22.95
C PRO A 42 14.10 14.57 -23.40
N ALA A 43 13.11 15.27 -23.95
CA ALA A 43 13.19 16.68 -24.32
C ALA A 43 13.29 17.66 -23.12
N LYS A 44 12.96 17.22 -21.89
CA LYS A 44 13.01 18.08 -20.68
C LYS A 44 14.20 17.81 -19.76
N TYR A 45 15.04 16.83 -20.08
CA TYR A 45 16.21 16.48 -19.26
C TYR A 45 17.50 16.88 -19.98
N THR A 46 18.07 18.03 -19.62
CA THR A 46 19.49 18.27 -19.88
C THR A 46 20.29 17.21 -19.11
N PRO A 47 21.08 16.35 -19.76
CA PRO A 47 21.81 15.29 -19.08
C PRO A 47 23.03 15.88 -18.38
N SER A 48 22.88 16.35 -17.16
CA SER A 48 24.02 16.56 -16.26
C SER A 48 24.48 15.19 -15.75
N ASN A 49 25.43 14.61 -16.49
CA ASN A 49 26.40 13.58 -16.09
C ASN A 49 26.11 12.81 -14.77
N THR A 50 25.65 11.57 -14.87
CA THR A 50 26.30 10.44 -14.19
C THR A 50 26.16 9.20 -15.05
N ARG A 51 26.99 9.17 -16.10
CA ARG A 51 27.39 7.98 -16.83
C ARG A 51 28.15 7.04 -15.89
N PHE A 52 27.46 6.36 -14.98
CA PHE A 52 27.99 5.16 -14.36
C PHE A 52 27.81 4.00 -15.36
N GLN A 53 28.88 3.81 -16.14
CA GLN A 53 29.38 2.53 -16.65
C GLN A 53 28.54 1.31 -16.25
N ARG A 54 27.50 0.99 -17.04
CA ARG A 54 26.92 -0.36 -17.09
C ARG A 54 27.66 -1.16 -18.16
N GLY A 55 28.96 -1.35 -17.92
CA GLY A 55 29.76 -2.36 -18.58
C GLY A 55 29.63 -3.68 -17.83
N SER A 56 29.26 -4.72 -18.56
CA SER A 56 29.53 -6.13 -18.25
C SER A 56 28.71 -6.81 -17.14
N SER A 57 27.66 -7.52 -17.53
CA SER A 57 27.80 -8.99 -17.68
C SER A 57 26.63 -9.65 -18.39
N SER A 58 27.01 -10.65 -19.18
CA SER A 58 26.31 -11.38 -20.22
C SER A 58 25.28 -12.39 -19.71
N ILE A 59 24.12 -12.44 -20.36
CA ILE A 59 23.51 -13.74 -20.71
C ILE A 59 22.93 -13.62 -22.14
N ARG A 60 23.70 -14.11 -23.11
CA ARG A 60 23.15 -14.51 -24.42
C ARG A 60 22.36 -15.79 -24.21
N ARG A 61 21.05 -15.77 -24.45
CA ARG A 61 20.29 -16.93 -24.96
C ARG A 61 19.29 -16.39 -25.98
N ARG A 62 19.74 -16.28 -27.23
CA ARG A 62 19.47 -17.22 -28.33
C ARG A 62 17.97 -17.33 -28.62
N PHE A 63 17.55 -16.61 -29.65
CA PHE A 63 16.41 -16.96 -30.48
C PHE A 63 16.58 -18.41 -30.98
N ARG A 64 15.60 -19.28 -30.67
CA ARG A 64 15.31 -20.50 -31.42
C ARG A 64 13.80 -20.58 -31.61
N THR A 65 13.43 -20.85 -32.85
CA THR A 65 12.10 -20.96 -33.46
C THR A 65 11.52 -22.37 -33.31
N ASN A 66 10.20 -22.47 -33.51
CA ASN A 66 9.31 -23.66 -33.64
C ASN A 66 8.98 -24.41 -32.33
N ASP A 67 7.74 -24.81 -32.02
CA ASP A 67 6.42 -24.75 -32.68
C ASP A 67 5.33 -24.97 -31.60
N ILE A 68 4.17 -24.35 -31.83
CA ILE A 68 2.80 -24.80 -31.52
C ILE A 68 2.61 -25.54 -30.17
N ASN A 69 2.10 -24.82 -29.18
CA ASN A 69 1.05 -25.32 -28.28
C ASN A 69 0.16 -24.12 -27.91
N SER A 70 -1.07 -24.15 -28.43
CA SER A 70 -2.13 -23.19 -28.17
C SER A 70 -2.28 -22.97 -26.66
N THR A 71 -1.86 -21.80 -26.19
CA THR A 71 -2.09 -21.37 -24.81
C THR A 71 -3.09 -20.22 -24.89
N PRO A 72 -4.25 -20.31 -24.21
CA PRO A 72 -5.37 -19.41 -24.45
C PRO A 72 -4.97 -17.97 -24.14
N THR A 73 -5.50 -17.04 -24.93
CA THR A 73 -5.51 -15.60 -24.67
C THR A 73 -5.97 -15.37 -23.23
N ALA A 74 -4.99 -15.28 -22.32
CA ALA A 74 -5.22 -15.00 -20.92
C ALA A 74 -5.84 -13.61 -20.87
N GLY A 75 -7.11 -13.59 -20.52
CA GLY A 75 -7.93 -12.39 -20.48
C GLY A 75 -7.15 -11.26 -19.83
N VAL A 76 -7.16 -10.11 -20.50
CA VAL A 76 -6.98 -8.84 -19.82
C VAL A 76 -8.05 -8.86 -18.73
N SER A 77 -7.67 -9.27 -17.53
CA SER A 77 -8.46 -9.03 -16.34
C SER A 77 -8.37 -7.53 -16.16
N TYR A 78 -9.34 -6.84 -16.76
CA TYR A 78 -9.77 -5.54 -16.31
C TYR A 78 -10.22 -5.75 -14.86
N VAL A 79 -9.26 -5.84 -13.95
CA VAL A 79 -9.47 -5.29 -12.62
C VAL A 79 -9.61 -3.81 -12.89
N SER A 80 -10.81 -3.40 -13.28
CA SER A 80 -11.27 -2.04 -13.16
C SER A 80 -10.87 -1.66 -11.75
N THR A 81 -9.89 -0.77 -11.63
CA THR A 81 -9.70 -0.03 -10.39
C THR A 81 -11.10 0.41 -9.99
N PRO A 82 -11.65 -0.06 -8.87
CA PRO A 82 -12.95 0.42 -8.45
C PRO A 82 -12.76 1.92 -8.36
N VAL A 83 -13.44 2.65 -9.25
CA VAL A 83 -13.70 4.07 -9.10
C VAL A 83 -14.60 4.11 -7.88
N MET A 84 -13.98 3.98 -6.71
CA MET A 84 -14.57 4.48 -5.49
C MET A 84 -14.70 5.96 -5.79
N GLU A 85 -15.92 6.40 -6.05
CA GLU A 85 -16.31 7.79 -5.93
C GLU A 85 -15.75 8.25 -4.59
N GLU A 86 -14.60 8.91 -4.68
CA GLU A 86 -14.01 9.72 -3.64
C GLU A 86 -14.93 10.94 -3.61
N ASP A 87 -16.12 10.74 -3.05
CA ASP A 87 -16.76 11.84 -2.36
C ASP A 87 -15.66 12.34 -1.41
N GLU A 88 -15.35 13.63 -1.47
CA GLU A 88 -14.44 14.32 -0.54
C GLU A 88 -15.08 14.33 0.87
N ALA A 89 -15.51 13.16 1.33
CA ALA A 89 -16.03 12.91 2.64
C ALA A 89 -14.85 13.09 3.58
N VAL A 90 -14.79 14.29 4.16
CA VAL A 90 -13.98 14.63 5.31
C VAL A 90 -13.87 13.39 6.19
N ASP A 91 -12.65 12.87 6.32
CA ASP A 91 -12.40 11.69 7.13
C ASP A 91 -12.99 11.95 8.53
N SER A 92 -13.88 11.07 8.99
CA SER A 92 -14.50 11.20 10.32
C SER A 92 -13.43 11.42 11.38
N ASP A 93 -13.71 12.23 12.40
CA ASP A 93 -12.79 12.49 13.52
C ASP A 93 -12.27 11.18 14.16
N PHE A 94 -13.13 10.15 14.22
CA PHE A 94 -12.75 8.82 14.69
C PHE A 94 -11.73 8.14 13.78
N TYR A 95 -11.84 8.33 12.46
CA TYR A 95 -10.86 7.84 11.49
C TYR A 95 -9.50 8.51 11.67
N LEU A 96 -9.49 9.84 11.79
CA LEU A 96 -8.26 10.60 11.99
C LEU A 96 -7.54 10.21 13.29
N LEU A 97 -8.31 10.07 14.39
CA LEU A 97 -7.77 9.57 15.66
C LEU A 97 -7.23 8.14 15.51
N ALA A 98 -7.99 7.22 14.92
CA ALA A 98 -7.54 5.86 14.73
C ALA A 98 -6.29 5.77 13.84
N LYS A 99 -6.18 6.62 12.83
CA LYS A 99 -4.99 6.71 11.97
C LYS A 99 -3.76 7.14 12.77
N SER A 100 -3.88 8.13 13.67
CA SER A 100 -2.77 8.51 14.55
C SER A 100 -2.29 7.36 15.44
N TYR A 101 -3.21 6.57 16.02
CA TYR A 101 -2.85 5.36 16.76
C TYR A 101 -2.21 4.29 15.87
N PHE A 102 -2.70 4.14 14.64
CA PHE A 102 -2.14 3.21 13.67
C PHE A 102 -0.69 3.58 13.32
N ASP A 103 -0.43 4.87 13.11
CA ASP A 103 0.90 5.40 12.76
C ASP A 103 1.90 5.23 13.92
N CYS A 104 1.44 5.32 15.17
CA CYS A 104 2.21 4.97 16.37
C CYS A 104 2.35 3.45 16.64
N ARG A 105 1.84 2.60 15.73
CA ARG A 105 1.81 1.12 15.85
C ARG A 105 0.95 0.60 17.01
N GLU A 106 0.04 1.42 17.53
CA GLU A 106 -0.89 1.06 18.60
C GLU A 106 -2.19 0.43 18.04
N TYR A 107 -2.03 -0.69 17.35
CA TYR A 107 -3.10 -1.28 16.54
C TYR A 107 -4.35 -1.70 17.33
N ARG A 108 -4.20 -2.17 18.59
CA ARG A 108 -5.34 -2.52 19.45
C ARG A 108 -6.22 -1.31 19.75
N ARG A 109 -5.61 -0.15 20.04
CA ARG A 109 -6.32 1.10 20.31
C ARG A 109 -7.00 1.64 19.06
N ALA A 110 -6.29 1.61 17.92
CA ALA A 110 -6.86 2.00 16.63
C ALA A 110 -8.14 1.19 16.31
N ALA A 111 -8.09 -0.14 16.45
CA ALA A 111 -9.26 -1.00 16.21
C ALA A 111 -10.42 -0.73 17.17
N HIS A 112 -10.14 -0.37 18.42
CA HIS A 112 -11.17 -0.08 19.43
C HIS A 112 -11.94 1.21 19.14
N VAL A 113 -11.28 2.26 18.66
CA VAL A 113 -11.91 3.53 18.26
C VAL A 113 -12.86 3.34 17.07
N LEU A 114 -12.51 2.44 16.15
CA LEU A 114 -13.29 2.18 14.93
C LEU A 114 -14.38 1.11 15.09
N ARG A 115 -14.64 0.62 16.31
CA ARG A 115 -15.54 -0.54 16.52
C ARG A 115 -17.00 -0.29 16.10
N ASP A 116 -17.46 0.95 16.21
CA ASP A 116 -18.84 1.36 15.91
C ASP A 116 -18.94 2.10 14.56
N GLN A 117 -17.84 2.18 13.82
CA GLN A 117 -17.77 2.88 12.54
C GLN A 117 -18.17 1.95 11.39
N ILE A 118 -19.10 2.41 10.54
CA ILE A 118 -19.68 1.64 9.43
C ILE A 118 -19.01 2.00 8.08
N GLY A 119 -18.28 3.11 8.04
CA GLY A 119 -17.58 3.57 6.84
C GLY A 119 -16.60 2.54 6.30
N LYS A 120 -16.60 2.31 4.98
CA LYS A 120 -15.77 1.30 4.31
C LYS A 120 -14.27 1.44 4.67
N LYS A 121 -13.77 2.68 4.72
CA LYS A 121 -12.39 3.02 5.10
C LYS A 121 -12.10 2.64 6.57
N SER A 122 -13.00 3.00 7.48
CA SER A 122 -12.93 2.69 8.91
C SER A 122 -12.98 1.20 9.20
N VAL A 123 -13.92 0.47 8.58
CA VAL A 123 -14.05 -0.98 8.73
C VAL A 123 -12.80 -1.69 8.20
N PHE A 124 -12.28 -1.27 7.04
CA PHE A 124 -11.03 -1.80 6.50
C PHE A 124 -9.87 -1.60 7.49
N LEU A 125 -9.66 -0.37 7.97
CA LEU A 125 -8.55 -0.06 8.87
C LEU A 125 -8.68 -0.81 10.21
N ARG A 126 -9.89 -0.99 10.74
CA ARG A 126 -10.15 -1.81 11.93
C ARG A 126 -9.72 -3.26 11.72
N CYS A 127 -10.17 -3.89 10.63
CA CYS A 127 -9.82 -5.28 10.32
C CYS A 127 -8.32 -5.44 10.09
N TYR A 128 -7.69 -4.47 9.39
CA TYR A 128 -6.26 -4.48 9.13
C TYR A 128 -5.44 -4.33 10.42
N ALA A 129 -5.83 -3.42 11.31
CA ALA A 129 -5.20 -3.26 12.62
C ALA A 129 -5.30 -4.55 13.45
N LEU A 130 -6.47 -5.20 13.50
CA LEU A 130 -6.65 -6.49 14.19
C LEU A 130 -5.77 -7.60 13.59
N TYR A 131 -5.66 -7.66 12.26
CA TYR A 131 -4.76 -8.59 11.59
C TYR A 131 -3.29 -8.43 12.04
N LEU A 132 -2.80 -7.18 12.11
CA LEU A 132 -1.44 -6.89 12.58
C LEU A 132 -1.23 -7.24 14.06
N VAL A 133 -2.22 -7.01 14.92
CA VAL A 133 -2.18 -7.43 16.34
C VAL A 133 -2.07 -8.95 16.45
N CYS A 134 -2.91 -9.69 15.72
CA CYS A 134 -2.92 -11.15 15.75
C CYS A 134 -1.59 -11.72 15.25
N PHE A 135 -1.01 -11.15 14.18
CA PHE A 135 0.30 -11.55 13.68
C PHE A 135 1.40 -11.35 14.75
N LEU A 136 1.37 -10.23 15.47
CA LEU A 136 2.33 -9.95 16.54
C LEU A 136 2.14 -10.88 17.76
N LEU A 137 0.91 -11.17 18.16
CA LEU A 137 0.61 -12.08 19.29
C LEU A 137 1.03 -13.53 18.99
N MET A 138 0.89 -14.01 17.75
CA MET A 138 1.28 -15.37 17.39
C MET A 138 2.80 -15.54 17.19
N CYS A 139 3.53 -14.46 16.87
CA CYS A 139 4.99 -14.50 16.72
C CYS A 139 5.78 -14.10 17.99
N MET A 140 5.15 -13.48 19.00
CA MET A 140 5.80 -13.06 20.25
C MET A 140 5.03 -13.56 21.48
N PRO A 141 5.02 -14.87 21.76
CA PRO A 141 4.32 -15.41 22.94
C PRO A 141 4.96 -15.00 24.28
N HIS A 142 6.14 -14.36 24.29
CA HIS A 142 6.94 -14.17 25.51
C HIS A 142 7.08 -12.72 26.01
N ILE A 143 6.46 -11.72 25.36
CA ILE A 143 6.54 -10.30 25.78
C ILE A 143 5.20 -9.74 26.29
N PHE A 144 4.07 -10.45 26.10
CA PHE A 144 2.74 -9.97 26.50
C PHE A 144 2.16 -10.65 27.75
N TYR A 145 3.04 -11.18 28.63
CA TYR A 145 2.66 -11.63 29.99
C TYR A 145 3.06 -10.55 31.01
N ASP A 146 2.55 -9.33 30.83
CA ASP A 146 2.40 -8.39 31.94
C ASP A 146 0.89 -8.18 32.14
N PRO A 147 0.29 -8.78 33.18
CA PRO A 147 -1.10 -8.58 33.50
C PRO A 147 -1.27 -7.18 34.10
N PHE A 148 -2.37 -6.54 33.74
CA PHE A 148 -3.01 -5.45 34.50
C PHE A 148 -2.57 -5.40 35.98
N PRO A 149 -2.01 -4.30 36.49
CA PRO A 149 -1.93 -4.11 37.92
C PRO A 149 -3.36 -3.88 38.44
N LEU A 150 -3.94 -4.95 38.97
CA LEU A 150 -4.98 -4.90 39.99
C LEU A 150 -4.40 -4.19 41.22
N LEU A 151 -4.50 -2.87 41.30
CA LEU A 151 -4.34 -2.12 42.56
C LEU A 151 -4.89 -0.71 42.41
N SER A 152 -6.21 -0.57 42.55
CA SER A 152 -6.79 0.50 43.37
C SER A 152 -8.26 0.22 43.66
N LEU A 153 -8.54 -0.92 44.33
CA LEU A 153 -9.76 -1.11 45.11
C LEU A 153 -9.33 -1.07 46.59
N HIS A 154 -9.10 0.14 47.08
CA HIS A 154 -9.07 0.44 48.51
C HIS A 154 -9.50 1.90 48.75
N MET A 155 -10.70 2.25 48.31
CA MET A 155 -11.53 3.22 49.04
C MET A 155 -12.98 3.13 48.56
N PHE A 156 -13.85 2.89 49.54
CA PHE A 156 -15.31 2.63 49.49
C PHE A 156 -15.76 1.22 49.09
#